data_AF-A0A8T3XGG4-F1
#
_entry.id   AF-A0A8T3XGG4-F1
#
_cell.length_a   1.000
_cell.length_b   1.000
_cell.length_c   1.000
_cell.angle_alpha   90.00
_cell.angle_beta   90.00
_cell.angle_gamma   90.00
#
_symmetry.space_group_name_H-M   'P 1'
#
loop_
_entity.id
_entity.type
_entity.pdbx_description
1 polymer ?
#
loop_
_entity_poly.entity_id
_entity_poly.type
_entity_poly.pdbx_seq_one_letter_code
_entity_poly.pdbx_strand_id
1 'polypeptide(L)'
;MNYKKRGVKKQKSIVLAVLIIVLILFVLFQSKKPSITGKVTGMVVSEETVLSENLNLQVNESGTYEWEVKNPGNIKSLKATGSASANGTARVYIEKNGTRYLLFDSTKQLFDVNIHVLPEYKKTFQGGEVLIQNILFNLRGFGAGDVEVKYAIKDQKGNIIASEMETVFIETQAKFIRSLLVPSDLRPGNYVALVKVTYADSVGTSSDIFEVKAKAIRLSLVQLKDYRVILLLGLIAVLVIFAFSVYKLGYLKKRAPKAKVEEIKELKLEEKAQKLKKELEALEQARKSGFISEESYQKDKKRIEEKLKSLK
;
A
#
# COMPACT_ATOMS: atom_id res chain seq x y z
N MET A 1 -45.54 -47.49 -0.42
CA MET A 1 -44.75 -46.71 0.57
C MET A 1 -43.27 -46.50 0.18
N ASN A 2 -42.89 -46.36 -1.11
CA ASN A 2 -41.46 -46.37 -1.51
C ASN A 2 -40.97 -45.17 -2.37
N TYR A 3 -41.81 -44.18 -2.65
CA TYR A 3 -41.43 -43.06 -3.54
C TYR A 3 -40.56 -41.97 -2.88
N LYS A 4 -40.52 -41.88 -1.54
CA LYS A 4 -39.83 -40.78 -0.84
C LYS A 4 -38.31 -40.97 -0.71
N LYS A 5 -37.78 -42.18 -0.89
CA LYS A 5 -36.34 -42.47 -0.77
C LYS A 5 -35.51 -42.13 -2.02
N ARG A 6 -36.12 -42.00 -3.20
CA ARG A 6 -35.40 -41.70 -4.46
C ARG A 6 -34.92 -40.25 -4.58
N GLY A 7 -35.66 -39.27 -4.05
CA GLY A 7 -35.30 -37.85 -4.16
C GLY A 7 -34.02 -37.47 -3.40
N VAL A 8 -33.78 -38.08 -2.24
CA VAL A 8 -32.63 -37.75 -1.39
C VAL A 8 -31.30 -38.23 -1.96
N LYS A 9 -31.29 -39.36 -2.70
CA LYS A 9 -30.07 -39.86 -3.38
C LYS A 9 -29.64 -38.93 -4.52
N LYS A 10 -30.60 -38.40 -5.30
CA LYS A 10 -30.31 -37.53 -6.46
C LYS A 10 -29.76 -36.16 -6.06
N GLN A 11 -30.11 -35.67 -4.87
CA GLN A 11 -29.58 -34.41 -4.34
C GLN A 11 -28.13 -34.55 -3.83
N LYS A 12 -27.80 -35.67 -3.18
CA LYS A 12 -26.41 -35.93 -2.73
C LYS A 12 -25.43 -36.03 -3.90
N SER A 13 -25.84 -36.59 -5.03
CA SER A 13 -24.98 -36.68 -6.23
C SER A 13 -24.70 -35.31 -6.87
N ILE A 14 -25.64 -34.37 -6.82
CA ILE A 14 -25.44 -33.01 -7.36
C ILE A 14 -24.43 -32.24 -6.50
N VAL A 15 -24.54 -32.32 -5.16
CA VAL A 15 -23.59 -31.66 -4.25
C VAL A 15 -22.17 -32.19 -4.44
N LEU A 16 -22.01 -33.50 -4.61
CA LEU A 16 -20.71 -34.12 -4.84
C LEU A 16 -20.10 -33.68 -6.19
N ALA A 17 -20.91 -33.58 -7.24
CA ALA A 17 -20.44 -33.13 -8.56
C ALA A 17 -19.95 -31.66 -8.54
N VAL A 18 -20.64 -30.76 -7.85
CA VAL A 18 -20.20 -29.36 -7.71
C VAL A 18 -18.88 -29.26 -6.95
N LEU A 19 -18.69 -30.09 -5.92
CA LEU A 19 -17.47 -30.10 -5.12
C LEU A 19 -16.26 -30.56 -5.96
N ILE A 20 -16.45 -31.55 -6.84
CA ILE A 20 -15.44 -32.01 -7.80
C ILE A 20 -15.09 -30.91 -8.82
N ILE A 21 -16.08 -30.21 -9.37
CA ILE A 21 -15.86 -29.14 -10.35
C ILE A 21 -15.06 -27.97 -9.75
N VAL A 22 -15.36 -27.57 -8.51
CA VAL A 22 -14.61 -26.53 -7.80
C VAL A 22 -13.16 -26.95 -7.60
N LEU A 23 -12.91 -28.23 -7.30
CA LEU A 23 -11.57 -28.77 -7.10
C LEU A 23 -10.76 -28.77 -8.41
N ILE A 24 -11.39 -29.06 -9.55
CA ILE A 24 -10.76 -29.01 -10.87
C ILE A 24 -10.40 -27.58 -11.28
N LEU A 25 -11.33 -26.62 -11.11
CA LEU A 25 -11.07 -25.20 -11.40
C LEU A 25 -9.94 -24.64 -10.53
N PHE A 26 -9.85 -25.11 -9.28
CA PHE A 26 -8.77 -24.75 -8.38
C PHE A 26 -7.39 -25.22 -8.89
N VAL A 27 -7.29 -26.45 -9.39
CA VAL A 27 -6.04 -26.97 -10.00
C VAL A 27 -5.66 -26.20 -11.28
N LEU A 28 -6.64 -25.85 -12.12
CA LEU A 28 -6.41 -25.08 -13.35
C LEU A 28 -5.96 -23.64 -13.07
N PHE A 29 -6.41 -23.03 -11.97
CA PHE A 29 -6.00 -21.68 -11.61
C PHE A 29 -4.54 -21.62 -11.12
N GLN A 30 -4.08 -22.68 -10.43
CA GLN A 30 -2.70 -22.76 -9.95
C GLN A 30 -1.66 -22.92 -11.07
N SER A 31 -2.07 -23.28 -12.28
CA SER A 31 -1.16 -23.59 -13.39
C SER A 31 -0.84 -22.40 -14.31
N LYS A 32 -1.45 -21.20 -14.15
CA LYS A 32 -1.14 -20.02 -15.00
C LYS A 32 -0.93 -18.74 -14.18
N LYS A 33 0.29 -18.19 -14.16
CA LYS A 33 0.61 -16.88 -13.56
C LYS A 33 0.50 -15.77 -14.63
N PRO A 34 -0.36 -14.75 -14.47
CA PRO A 34 -0.43 -13.64 -15.42
C PRO A 34 0.69 -12.62 -15.21
N SER A 35 1.38 -12.22 -16.28
CA SER A 35 2.31 -11.10 -16.32
C SER A 35 1.59 -9.85 -16.86
N ILE A 36 1.45 -8.83 -16.02
CA ILE A 36 0.90 -7.53 -16.41
C ILE A 36 2.06 -6.52 -16.39
N THR A 37 2.54 -6.14 -17.57
CA THR A 37 3.63 -5.17 -17.76
C THR A 37 3.02 -3.89 -18.32
N GLY A 38 2.72 -2.92 -17.45
CA GLY A 38 2.25 -1.60 -17.86
C GLY A 38 3.43 -0.64 -18.09
N LYS A 39 3.61 -0.15 -19.32
CA LYS A 39 4.53 0.95 -19.63
C LYS A 39 3.81 2.28 -19.40
N VAL A 40 4.40 3.15 -18.59
CA VAL A 40 3.94 4.53 -18.36
C VAL A 40 4.78 5.46 -19.23
N THR A 41 4.14 6.12 -20.20
CA THR A 41 4.73 7.12 -21.11
C THR A 41 4.09 8.47 -20.83
N GLY A 42 4.89 9.48 -20.46
CA GLY A 42 4.44 10.88 -20.52
C GLY A 42 4.98 11.77 -19.40
N MET A 43 6.23 12.23 -19.51
CA MET A 43 6.64 13.53 -18.94
C MET A 43 7.51 14.24 -19.98
N VAL A 44 7.06 15.42 -20.40
CA VAL A 44 7.80 16.34 -21.27
C VAL A 44 8.75 17.12 -20.37
N VAL A 45 10.05 16.89 -20.54
CA VAL A 45 11.13 17.62 -19.87
C VAL A 45 11.49 18.79 -20.79
N SER A 46 11.40 20.02 -20.29
CA SER A 46 11.96 21.19 -20.97
C SER A 46 13.49 21.11 -20.94
N GLU A 47 14.14 21.10 -22.09
CA GLU A 47 15.61 21.03 -22.19
C GLU A 47 16.25 22.39 -21.88
N GLU A 48 16.96 22.47 -20.75
CA GLU A 48 17.92 23.55 -20.53
C GLU A 48 19.19 23.25 -21.35
N THR A 49 19.60 24.19 -22.21
CA THR A 49 20.82 24.03 -23.02
C THR A 49 22.05 24.41 -22.21
N VAL A 50 22.79 23.40 -21.75
CA VAL A 50 24.07 23.58 -21.07
C VAL A 50 25.19 23.68 -22.11
N LEU A 51 25.87 24.82 -22.19
CA LEU A 51 27.08 24.99 -23.01
C LEU A 51 28.32 24.68 -22.17
N SER A 52 29.17 23.78 -22.65
CA SER A 52 30.45 23.42 -22.02
C SER A 52 31.58 23.68 -22.99
N GLU A 53 32.52 24.55 -22.62
CA GLU A 53 33.73 24.83 -23.38
C GLU A 53 34.95 24.31 -22.59
N ASN A 54 35.75 23.45 -23.22
CA ASN A 54 37.03 23.01 -22.66
C ASN A 54 38.14 23.88 -23.25
N LEU A 55 38.82 24.66 -22.40
CA LEU A 55 39.91 25.54 -22.81
C LEU A 55 41.21 24.79 -23.05
N ASN A 56 41.38 23.58 -22.50
CA ASN A 56 42.65 22.83 -22.48
C ASN A 56 43.87 23.69 -22.11
N LEU A 57 43.67 24.73 -21.29
CA LEU A 57 44.69 25.68 -20.92
C LEU A 57 45.64 25.05 -19.90
N GLN A 58 46.92 24.90 -20.25
CA GLN A 58 47.98 24.51 -19.33
C GLN A 58 48.89 25.70 -19.09
N VAL A 59 48.94 26.17 -17.83
CA VAL A 59 49.72 27.34 -17.43
C VAL A 59 50.94 26.85 -16.66
N ASN A 60 52.09 26.83 -17.34
CA ASN A 60 53.35 26.36 -16.76
C ASN A 60 54.21 27.52 -16.21
N GLU A 61 53.82 28.76 -16.45
CA GLU A 61 54.52 29.97 -16.05
C GLU A 61 53.55 31.04 -15.55
N SER A 62 54.08 32.06 -14.86
CA SER A 62 53.23 33.15 -14.36
C SER A 62 52.77 34.03 -15.53
N GLY A 63 51.46 34.17 -15.71
CA GLY A 63 50.88 34.95 -16.81
C GLY A 63 49.42 35.31 -16.59
N THR A 64 48.89 36.17 -17.46
CA THR A 64 47.46 36.49 -17.55
C THR A 64 46.92 35.89 -18.83
N TYR A 65 45.80 35.17 -18.73
CA TYR A 65 45.14 34.54 -19.86
C TYR A 65 43.73 35.10 -19.97
N GLU A 66 43.36 35.52 -21.17
CA GLU A 66 42.04 36.05 -21.47
C GLU A 66 41.27 35.02 -22.30
N TRP A 67 40.03 34.77 -21.90
CA TRP A 67 39.12 33.89 -22.60
C TRP A 67 37.86 34.65 -22.99
N GLU A 68 37.60 34.70 -24.30
CA GLU A 68 36.36 35.23 -24.86
C GLU A 68 35.37 34.10 -25.10
N VAL A 69 34.18 34.22 -24.49
CA VAL A 69 33.11 33.22 -24.63
C VAL A 69 32.57 33.23 -26.06
N LYS A 70 32.58 32.08 -26.74
CA LYS A 70 32.21 32.00 -28.17
C LYS A 70 30.72 32.27 -28.41
N ASN A 71 29.86 31.94 -27.45
CA ASN A 71 28.40 32.10 -27.55
C ASN A 71 27.86 32.84 -26.31
N PRO A 72 28.02 34.17 -26.22
CA PRO A 72 27.73 34.89 -24.99
C PRO A 72 26.23 34.96 -24.64
N GLY A 73 25.32 34.81 -25.62
CA GLY A 73 23.87 34.68 -25.43
C GLY A 73 23.27 35.52 -24.27
N ASN A 74 22.25 34.97 -23.60
CA ASN A 74 21.82 35.44 -22.28
C ASN A 74 22.37 34.46 -21.23
N ILE A 75 23.65 34.58 -20.88
CA ILE A 75 24.26 33.74 -19.84
C ILE A 75 23.58 34.04 -18.49
N LYS A 76 22.92 33.02 -17.93
CA LYS A 76 22.35 33.08 -16.57
C LYS A 76 23.36 32.71 -15.48
N SER A 77 24.32 31.84 -15.80
CA SER A 77 25.35 31.35 -14.86
C SER A 77 26.63 30.99 -15.59
N LEU A 78 27.78 31.30 -14.99
CA LEU A 78 29.10 30.89 -15.47
C LEU A 78 29.76 30.01 -14.40
N LYS A 79 30.32 28.88 -14.82
CA LYS A 79 31.10 27.99 -13.96
C LYS A 79 32.46 27.74 -14.60
N ALA A 80 33.53 28.06 -13.88
CA ALA A 80 34.90 27.70 -14.25
C ALA A 80 35.41 26.62 -13.29
N THR A 81 36.15 25.66 -13.81
CA THR A 81 36.78 24.59 -13.02
C THR A 81 38.21 24.41 -13.47
N GLY A 82 39.13 24.20 -12.54
CA GLY A 82 40.54 23.95 -12.82
C GLY A 82 41.26 23.43 -11.58
N SER A 83 42.54 23.11 -11.74
CA SER A 83 43.42 22.73 -10.64
C SER A 83 44.75 23.47 -10.79
N ALA A 84 45.39 23.75 -9.66
CA ALA A 84 46.76 24.27 -9.61
C ALA A 84 47.61 23.27 -8.83
N SER A 85 48.82 22.98 -9.32
CA SER A 85 49.81 22.15 -8.63
C SER A 85 51.00 23.00 -8.17
N ALA A 86 51.87 22.43 -7.32
CA ALA A 86 53.17 23.00 -6.96
C ALA A 86 53.15 24.46 -6.43
N ASN A 87 52.26 24.76 -5.48
CA ASN A 87 52.13 26.09 -4.85
C ASN A 87 51.76 27.24 -5.81
N GLY A 88 51.32 26.94 -7.03
CA GLY A 88 50.83 27.94 -7.98
C GLY A 88 49.66 28.73 -7.41
N THR A 89 49.60 30.02 -7.75
CA THR A 89 48.47 30.88 -7.39
C THR A 89 47.63 31.20 -8.61
N ALA A 90 46.33 31.26 -8.44
CA ALA A 90 45.39 31.52 -9.52
C ALA A 90 44.38 32.57 -9.05
N ARG A 91 44.15 33.56 -9.90
CA ARG A 91 43.08 34.54 -9.73
C ARG A 91 42.20 34.53 -10.98
N VAL A 92 40.90 34.43 -10.79
CA VAL A 92 39.93 34.48 -11.88
C VAL A 92 39.15 35.79 -11.76
N TYR A 93 39.02 36.48 -12.87
CA TYR A 93 38.27 37.72 -12.98
C TYR A 93 37.19 37.57 -14.05
N ILE A 94 36.08 38.29 -13.89
CA ILE A 94 35.16 38.58 -14.98
C ILE A 94 35.19 40.08 -15.27
N GLU A 95 35.25 40.44 -16.53
CA GLU A 95 35.21 41.84 -16.95
C GLU A 95 33.91 42.13 -17.69
N LYS A 96 33.26 43.23 -17.32
CA LYS A 96 32.04 43.70 -17.97
C LYS A 96 32.07 45.22 -18.03
N ASN A 97 31.95 45.78 -19.23
CA ASN A 97 31.98 47.22 -19.48
C ASN A 97 33.21 47.92 -18.87
N GLY A 98 34.39 47.34 -19.04
CA GLY A 98 35.66 47.87 -18.50
C GLY A 98 35.82 47.77 -16.98
N THR A 99 34.86 47.15 -16.27
CA THR A 99 34.97 46.90 -14.83
C THR A 99 35.34 45.44 -14.59
N ARG A 100 36.44 45.22 -13.85
CA ARG A 100 36.96 43.90 -13.51
C ARG A 100 36.49 43.46 -12.12
N TYR A 101 35.88 42.29 -12.02
CA TYR A 101 35.37 41.71 -10.78
C TYR A 101 36.18 40.45 -10.45
N LEU A 102 36.83 40.42 -9.28
CA LEU A 102 37.54 39.25 -8.78
C LEU A 102 36.53 38.16 -8.38
N LEU A 103 36.55 37.03 -9.08
CA LEU A 103 35.69 35.89 -8.80
C LEU A 103 36.35 34.84 -7.91
N PHE A 104 37.67 34.68 -8.04
CA PHE A 104 38.42 33.66 -7.30
C PHE A 104 39.85 34.13 -7.05
N ASP A 105 40.39 33.84 -5.86
CA ASP A 105 41.77 34.12 -5.48
C ASP A 105 42.31 33.00 -4.59
N SER A 106 43.13 32.12 -5.15
CA SER A 106 43.70 31.01 -4.39
C SER A 106 44.70 31.46 -3.32
N THR A 107 45.10 32.74 -3.31
CA THR A 107 45.98 33.25 -2.25
C THR A 107 45.30 33.39 -0.90
N LYS A 108 43.97 33.51 -0.91
CA LYS A 108 43.15 33.63 0.31
C LYS A 108 42.63 32.29 0.82
N GLN A 109 42.80 31.21 0.04
CA GLN A 109 42.30 29.89 0.40
C GLN A 109 43.36 29.14 1.22
N LEU A 110 43.05 28.91 2.50
CA LEU A 110 43.92 28.21 3.45
C LEU A 110 43.56 26.73 3.54
N PHE A 111 42.26 26.42 3.36
CA PHE A 111 41.73 25.06 3.45
C PHE A 111 40.95 24.67 2.20
N ASP A 112 41.07 23.41 1.83
CA ASP A 112 40.20 22.76 0.86
C ASP A 112 39.49 21.58 1.50
N VAL A 113 38.32 21.24 0.96
CA VAL A 113 37.53 20.10 1.40
C VAL A 113 37.08 19.33 0.17
N ASN A 114 37.29 18.02 0.18
CA ASN A 114 36.70 17.11 -0.78
C ASN A 114 35.69 16.23 -0.05
N ILE A 115 34.48 16.12 -0.60
CA ILE A 115 33.44 15.28 -0.03
C ILE A 115 32.95 14.26 -1.02
N HIS A 116 32.55 13.10 -0.48
CA HIS A 116 31.91 12.05 -1.24
C HIS A 116 30.78 11.44 -0.41
N VAL A 117 29.55 11.50 -0.92
CA VAL A 117 28.45 10.70 -0.36
C VAL A 117 28.75 9.24 -0.66
N LEU A 118 28.77 8.40 0.37
CA LEU A 118 29.07 6.98 0.21
C LEU A 118 28.09 6.31 -0.77
N PRO A 119 28.53 5.36 -1.61
CA PRO A 119 27.71 4.76 -2.65
C PRO A 119 26.37 4.18 -2.15
N GLU A 120 26.35 3.55 -0.98
CA GLU A 120 25.13 3.01 -0.36
C GLU A 120 24.12 4.10 0.01
N TYR A 121 24.59 5.31 0.28
CA TYR A 121 23.81 6.47 0.71
C TYR A 121 23.50 7.45 -0.42
N LYS A 122 23.93 7.15 -1.65
CA LYS A 122 23.49 7.88 -2.86
C LYS A 122 21.98 7.83 -3.05
N LYS A 123 21.30 6.85 -2.43
CA LYS A 123 19.85 6.70 -2.44
C LYS A 123 19.38 6.39 -1.02
N THR A 124 18.78 7.36 -0.35
CA THR A 124 18.28 7.21 1.02
C THR A 124 16.76 7.39 1.07
N PHE A 125 16.11 7.00 2.16
CA PHE A 125 14.68 7.23 2.35
C PHE A 125 14.44 8.46 3.23
N GLN A 126 13.26 9.06 3.12
CA GLN A 126 12.77 10.06 4.07
C GLN A 126 12.92 9.58 5.52
N GLY A 127 13.47 10.42 6.40
CA GLY A 127 13.73 10.07 7.80
C GLY A 127 14.94 9.15 8.01
N GLY A 128 15.68 8.83 6.96
CA GLY A 128 16.93 8.08 7.04
C GLY A 128 18.12 8.99 7.34
N GLU A 129 19.31 8.49 7.06
CA GLU A 129 20.55 9.23 7.17
C GLU A 129 21.35 9.17 5.86
N VAL A 130 22.35 10.04 5.74
CA VAL A 130 23.32 10.06 4.63
C VAL A 130 24.72 10.14 5.22
N LEU A 131 25.56 9.18 4.86
CA LEU A 131 26.97 9.18 5.25
C LEU A 131 27.83 9.87 4.18
N ILE A 132 28.60 10.85 4.64
CA ILE A 132 29.50 11.67 3.82
C ILE A 132 30.93 11.42 4.30
N GLN A 133 31.79 10.97 3.39
CA GLN A 133 33.23 10.96 3.61
C GLN A 133 33.79 12.35 3.31
N ASN A 134 34.49 12.92 4.29
CA ASN A 134 35.12 14.24 4.20
C ASN A 134 36.63 14.05 4.19
N ILE A 135 37.30 14.79 3.32
CA ILE A 135 38.75 14.88 3.25
C ILE A 135 39.12 16.37 3.25
N LEU A 136 39.58 16.88 4.38
CA LEU A 136 40.02 18.27 4.53
C LEU A 136 41.53 18.35 4.35
N PHE A 137 41.99 19.39 3.67
CA PHE A 137 43.40 19.65 3.39
C PHE A 137 43.79 21.05 3.89
N ASN A 138 44.90 21.13 4.63
CA ASN A 138 45.58 22.39 4.92
C ASN A 138 46.54 22.69 3.75
N LEU A 139 46.15 23.58 2.84
CA LEU A 139 46.86 23.80 1.57
C LEU A 139 48.21 24.49 1.75
N ARG A 140 48.46 25.10 2.91
CA ARG A 140 49.58 26.03 3.11
C ARG A 140 50.47 25.67 4.29
N GLY A 141 50.12 24.61 5.02
CA GLY A 141 50.95 24.11 6.12
C GLY A 141 51.14 25.13 7.24
N PHE A 142 50.11 25.93 7.58
CA PHE A 142 50.16 26.92 8.66
C PHE A 142 50.27 26.32 10.08
N GLY A 143 50.72 25.07 10.19
CA GLY A 143 50.70 24.29 11.42
C GLY A 143 49.31 23.71 11.70
N ALA A 144 49.20 23.08 12.87
CA ALA A 144 47.96 22.49 13.33
C ALA A 144 47.00 23.52 13.91
N GLY A 145 45.70 23.37 13.62
CA GLY A 145 44.68 24.28 14.09
C GLY A 145 43.27 23.69 14.01
N ASP A 146 42.37 24.31 14.77
CA ASP A 146 40.95 23.98 14.78
C ASP A 146 40.23 24.75 13.68
N VAL A 147 39.46 24.03 12.84
CA VAL A 147 38.63 24.62 11.79
C VAL A 147 37.14 24.37 12.07
N GLU A 148 36.31 25.35 11.75
CA GLU A 148 34.85 25.21 11.86
C GLU A 148 34.32 24.57 10.58
N VAL A 149 33.66 23.43 10.71
CA VAL A 149 33.07 22.70 9.59
C VAL A 149 31.56 22.68 9.73
N LYS A 150 30.89 23.26 8.73
CA LYS A 150 29.43 23.29 8.62
C LYS A 150 28.95 22.34 7.54
N TYR A 151 28.12 21.39 7.94
CA TYR A 151 27.42 20.48 7.06
C TYR A 151 26.03 21.03 6.76
N ALA A 152 25.55 20.84 5.54
CA ALA A 152 24.19 21.19 5.17
C ALA A 152 23.63 20.26 4.10
N ILE A 153 22.34 19.97 4.19
CA ILE A 153 21.56 19.40 3.10
C ILE A 153 20.79 20.55 2.45
N LYS A 154 20.92 20.69 1.13
CA LYS A 154 20.19 21.68 0.35
C LYS A 154 19.29 21.04 -0.70
N ASP A 155 18.17 21.69 -0.99
CA ASP A 155 17.34 21.36 -2.14
C ASP A 155 17.93 21.93 -3.45
N GLN A 156 17.30 21.61 -4.59
CA GLN A 156 17.72 22.10 -5.91
C GLN A 156 17.58 23.63 -6.08
N LYS A 157 16.82 24.29 -5.21
CA LYS A 157 16.65 25.76 -5.20
C LYS A 157 17.69 26.44 -4.30
N GLY A 158 18.55 25.66 -3.64
CA GLY A 158 19.57 26.15 -2.71
C GLY A 158 19.07 26.41 -1.29
N ASN A 159 17.82 26.06 -0.95
CA ASN A 159 17.29 26.20 0.40
C ASN A 159 17.94 25.18 1.32
N ILE A 160 18.32 25.62 2.53
CA ILE A 160 18.89 24.74 3.56
C ILE A 160 17.76 23.96 4.23
N ILE A 161 17.84 22.64 4.16
CA ILE A 161 16.87 21.70 4.75
C ILE A 161 17.32 21.27 6.15
N ALA A 162 18.59 20.93 6.29
CA ALA A 162 19.21 20.53 7.55
C ALA A 162 20.64 21.09 7.58
N SER A 163 21.16 21.38 8.77
CA SER A 163 22.54 21.82 8.94
C SER A 163 23.08 21.45 10.31
N GLU A 164 24.35 21.08 10.34
CA GLU A 164 25.11 20.75 11.54
C GLU A 164 26.46 21.47 11.48
N MET A 165 27.08 21.67 12.64
CA MET A 165 28.35 22.37 12.75
C MET A 165 29.22 21.64 13.77
N GLU A 166 30.51 21.55 13.47
CA GLU A 166 31.50 21.01 14.39
C GLU A 166 32.85 21.69 14.22
N THR A 167 33.74 21.47 15.18
CA THR A 167 35.14 21.90 15.12
C THR A 167 36.02 20.69 14.89
N VAL A 168 36.91 20.77 13.90
CA VAL A 168 37.82 19.67 13.52
C VAL A 168 39.26 20.16 13.65
N PHE A 169 40.07 19.43 14.41
CA PHE A 169 41.50 19.67 14.48
C PHE A 169 42.21 19.11 13.24
N ILE A 170 43.02 19.95 12.58
CA ILE A 170 43.75 19.59 11.36
C ILE A 170 45.19 20.10 11.44
N GLU A 171 46.13 19.21 11.14
CA GLU A 171 47.53 19.57 10.92
C GLU A 171 47.83 19.70 9.42
N THR A 172 47.78 18.60 8.70
CA THR A 172 48.00 18.54 7.24
C THR A 172 46.73 18.13 6.50
N GLN A 173 46.12 17.04 6.94
CA GLN A 173 44.93 16.45 6.35
C GLN A 173 44.10 15.77 7.44
N ALA A 174 42.78 15.87 7.35
CA ALA A 174 41.87 15.06 8.15
C ALA A 174 40.88 14.32 7.23
N LYS A 175 40.70 13.03 7.50
CA LYS A 175 39.76 12.17 6.79
C LYS A 175 38.81 11.51 7.79
N PHE A 176 37.51 11.75 7.62
CA PHE A 176 36.49 11.25 8.55
C PHE A 176 35.14 11.14 7.87
N ILE A 177 34.20 10.44 8.51
CA ILE A 177 32.84 10.21 8.01
C ILE A 177 31.84 10.92 8.93
N ARG A 178 30.86 11.61 8.35
CA ARG A 178 29.75 12.21 9.09
C ARG A 178 28.41 11.71 8.58
N SER A 179 27.51 11.48 9.53
CA SER A 179 26.11 11.18 9.26
C SER A 179 25.30 12.45 9.34
N LEU A 180 24.44 12.70 8.36
CA LEU A 180 23.42 13.75 8.39
C LEU A 180 22.04 13.13 8.34
N LEU A 181 21.17 13.54 9.25
CA LEU A 181 19.78 13.10 9.28
C LEU A 181 18.98 13.76 8.17
N VAL A 182 18.25 12.94 7.40
CA VAL A 182 17.33 13.40 6.37
C VAL A 182 15.95 13.56 6.99
N PRO A 183 15.34 14.75 6.99
CA PRO A 183 14.00 14.94 7.56
C PRO A 183 12.96 13.99 6.95
N SER A 184 11.99 13.56 7.77
CA SER A 184 10.97 12.59 7.37
C SER A 184 9.86 13.17 6.49
N ASP A 185 9.71 14.49 6.51
CA ASP A 185 8.76 15.29 5.72
C ASP A 185 9.34 15.74 4.36
N LEU A 186 10.62 15.44 4.11
CA LEU A 186 11.33 15.86 2.91
C LEU A 186 10.71 15.25 1.64
N ARG A 187 10.48 16.04 0.59
CA ARG A 187 9.91 15.49 -0.66
C ARG A 187 10.92 14.56 -1.36
N PRO A 188 10.47 13.48 -2.03
CA PRO A 188 11.37 12.66 -2.84
C PRO A 188 12.01 13.49 -3.96
N GLY A 189 13.29 13.27 -4.25
CA GLY A 189 14.04 14.03 -5.26
C GLY A 189 15.55 14.04 -5.02
N ASN A 190 16.28 14.81 -5.83
CA ASN A 190 17.72 14.98 -5.69
C ASN A 190 18.05 16.15 -4.74
N TYR A 191 19.01 15.93 -3.86
CA TYR A 191 19.49 16.90 -2.87
C TYR A 191 20.99 17.01 -2.91
N VAL A 192 21.51 18.13 -2.41
CA VAL A 192 22.94 18.42 -2.36
C VAL A 192 23.42 18.36 -0.92
N ALA A 193 24.32 17.43 -0.62
CA ALA A 193 25.14 17.48 0.57
C ALA A 193 26.24 18.52 0.35
N LEU A 194 26.33 19.51 1.24
CA LEU A 194 27.29 20.60 1.18
C LEU A 194 28.11 20.61 2.46
N VAL A 195 29.42 20.78 2.32
CA VAL A 195 30.33 21.03 3.44
C VAL A 195 31.03 22.35 3.21
N LYS A 196 31.01 23.20 4.24
CA LYS A 196 31.71 24.48 4.29
C LYS A 196 32.68 24.48 5.46
N VAL A 197 33.95 24.68 5.17
CA VAL A 197 35.01 24.86 6.15
C VAL A 197 35.32 26.35 6.26
N THR A 198 35.34 26.88 7.47
CA THR A 198 35.67 28.29 7.74
C THR A 198 36.85 28.36 8.71
N TYR A 199 37.85 29.15 8.36
CA TYR A 199 38.98 29.46 9.23
C TYR A 199 39.47 30.88 8.94
N ALA A 200 39.37 31.77 9.94
CA ALA A 200 39.58 33.20 9.75
C ALA A 200 38.81 33.73 8.51
N ASP A 201 39.50 34.36 7.56
CA ASP A 201 38.90 34.90 6.33
C ASP A 201 38.83 33.88 5.18
N SER A 202 39.26 32.64 5.41
CA SER A 202 39.27 31.58 4.40
C SER A 202 38.04 30.69 4.50
N VAL A 203 37.47 30.42 3.33
CA VAL A 203 36.33 29.51 3.18
C VAL A 203 36.65 28.46 2.13
N GLY A 204 36.55 27.19 2.51
CA GLY A 204 36.56 26.04 1.59
C GLY A 204 35.16 25.45 1.50
N THR A 205 34.70 25.09 0.29
CA THR A 205 33.39 24.46 0.11
C THR A 205 33.43 23.32 -0.88
N SER A 206 32.73 22.23 -0.59
CA SER A 206 32.53 21.14 -1.53
C SER A 206 31.14 20.53 -1.37
N SER A 207 30.66 19.89 -2.42
CA SER A 207 29.30 19.39 -2.51
C SER A 207 29.21 18.10 -3.30
N ASP A 208 28.26 17.24 -2.93
CA ASP A 208 27.94 16.02 -3.67
C ASP A 208 26.42 15.77 -3.63
N ILE A 209 25.90 15.03 -4.60
CA ILE A 209 24.47 14.83 -4.82
C ILE A 209 24.04 13.44 -4.34
N PHE A 210 22.84 13.37 -3.78
CA PHE A 210 22.15 12.13 -3.43
C PHE A 210 20.63 12.22 -3.69
N GLU A 211 19.98 11.07 -3.83
CA GLU A 211 18.54 10.94 -4.09
C GLU A 211 17.81 10.55 -2.80
N VAL A 212 16.76 11.28 -2.45
CA VAL A 212 15.82 10.94 -1.38
C VAL A 212 14.61 10.25 -2.01
N LYS A 213 14.32 9.04 -1.57
CA LYS A 213 13.18 8.24 -1.99
C LYS A 213 12.04 8.40 -1.00
N ALA A 214 10.81 8.37 -1.52
CA ALA A 214 9.65 8.22 -0.67
C ALA A 214 9.83 6.99 0.20
N LYS A 215 9.67 7.14 1.52
CA LYS A 215 9.47 5.98 2.37
C LYS A 215 8.11 5.45 1.95
N ALA A 216 8.10 4.49 1.03
CA ALA A 216 6.88 3.79 0.70
C ALA A 216 6.39 3.26 2.03
N ILE A 217 5.28 3.83 2.52
CA ILE A 217 4.52 3.23 3.59
C ILE A 217 4.13 1.90 2.99
N ARG A 218 4.96 0.89 3.23
CA ARG A 218 4.54 -0.50 3.18
C ARG A 218 3.59 -0.59 4.37
N LEU A 219 2.39 0.00 4.21
CA LEU A 219 1.20 -0.77 4.40
C LEU A 219 1.56 -2.06 3.69
N SER A 220 1.98 -3.04 4.47
CA SER A 220 1.84 -4.41 4.06
C SER A 220 0.34 -4.57 3.85
N LEU A 221 -0.18 -4.02 2.74
CA LEU A 221 -1.09 -4.70 1.84
C LEU A 221 -0.49 -6.09 1.83
N VAL A 222 -1.01 -6.92 2.75
CA VAL A 222 -0.73 -8.35 2.85
C VAL A 222 -0.56 -8.75 1.43
N GLN A 223 0.67 -9.10 1.01
CA GLN A 223 0.92 -9.29 -0.41
C GLN A 223 -0.02 -10.42 -0.82
N LEU A 224 -1.17 -10.08 -1.41
CA LEU A 224 -2.18 -11.04 -1.85
C LEU A 224 -1.64 -11.87 -3.03
N LYS A 225 -0.35 -11.71 -3.36
CA LYS A 225 0.44 -12.67 -4.13
C LYS A 225 0.56 -14.01 -3.43
N ASP A 226 0.39 -14.07 -2.11
CA ASP A 226 0.26 -15.33 -1.42
C ASP A 226 -1.13 -15.89 -1.71
N TYR A 227 -1.21 -16.64 -2.82
CA TYR A 227 -2.40 -17.31 -3.34
C TYR A 227 -3.14 -18.09 -2.24
N ARG A 228 -2.43 -18.48 -1.17
CA ARG A 228 -2.96 -19.09 0.05
C ARG A 228 -4.03 -18.23 0.72
N VAL A 229 -3.86 -16.91 0.79
CA VAL A 229 -4.83 -15.99 1.42
C VAL A 229 -6.10 -15.87 0.59
N ILE A 230 -5.96 -15.73 -0.74
CA ILE A 230 -7.11 -15.70 -1.66
C ILE A 230 -7.88 -17.02 -1.63
N LEU A 231 -7.16 -18.15 -1.58
CA LEU A 231 -7.73 -19.48 -1.48
C LEU A 231 -8.49 -19.67 -0.16
N LEU A 232 -7.92 -19.19 0.95
CA LEU A 232 -8.56 -19.27 2.28
C LEU A 232 -9.84 -18.42 2.32
N LEU A 233 -9.83 -17.21 1.75
CA LEU A 233 -11.04 -16.38 1.60
C LEU A 233 -12.08 -17.04 0.69
N GLY A 234 -11.66 -17.67 -0.41
CA GLY A 234 -12.53 -18.44 -1.29
C GLY A 234 -13.17 -19.64 -0.60
N LEU A 235 -12.40 -20.37 0.22
CA LEU A 235 -12.90 -21.48 1.02
C LEU A 235 -13.95 -21.01 2.05
N ILE A 236 -13.68 -19.90 2.74
CA ILE A 236 -14.63 -19.29 3.68
C ILE A 236 -15.93 -18.91 2.95
N ALA A 237 -15.84 -18.28 1.77
CA ALA A 237 -17.02 -17.92 0.99
C ALA A 237 -17.85 -19.15 0.59
N VAL A 238 -17.21 -20.24 0.14
CA VAL A 238 -17.90 -21.51 -0.18
C VAL A 238 -18.58 -22.11 1.05
N LEU A 239 -17.92 -22.09 2.21
CA LEU A 239 -18.49 -22.58 3.47
C LEU A 239 -19.71 -21.75 3.91
N VAL A 240 -19.66 -20.42 3.74
CA VAL A 240 -20.79 -19.52 4.04
C VAL A 240 -21.97 -19.81 3.10
N ILE A 241 -21.73 -19.95 1.80
CA ILE A 241 -22.77 -20.30 0.82
C ILE A 241 -23.38 -21.66 1.15
N PHE A 242 -22.54 -22.64 1.52
CA PHE A 242 -23.00 -23.97 1.91
C PHE A 242 -23.86 -23.93 3.17
N ALA A 243 -23.40 -23.25 4.23
CA ALA A 243 -24.15 -23.07 5.46
C ALA A 243 -25.50 -22.38 5.21
N PHE A 244 -25.51 -21.34 4.37
CA PHE A 244 -26.74 -20.64 3.98
C PHE A 244 -27.71 -21.56 3.21
N SER A 245 -27.20 -22.40 2.32
CA SER A 245 -28.00 -23.35 1.54
C SER A 245 -28.63 -24.44 2.43
N VAL A 246 -27.85 -24.98 3.37
CA VAL A 246 -28.35 -25.94 4.38
C VAL A 246 -29.39 -25.28 5.29
N TYR A 247 -29.14 -24.06 5.75
CA TYR A 247 -30.06 -23.29 6.58
C TYR A 247 -31.40 -23.08 5.86
N LYS A 248 -31.38 -22.63 4.60
CA LYS A 248 -32.59 -22.42 3.78
C LYS A 248 -33.37 -23.72 3.56
N LEU A 249 -32.68 -24.85 3.33
CA LEU A 249 -33.33 -26.16 3.23
C LEU A 249 -33.95 -26.64 4.55
N GLY A 250 -33.28 -26.42 5.67
CA GLY A 250 -33.80 -26.75 7.00
C GLY A 250 -35.04 -25.93 7.34
N TYR A 251 -35.04 -24.65 6.96
CA TYR A 251 -36.17 -23.75 7.17
C TYR A 251 -37.41 -24.16 6.38
N LEU A 252 -37.23 -24.64 5.13
CA LEU A 252 -38.34 -25.14 4.30
C LEU A 252 -38.98 -26.42 4.86
N LYS A 253 -38.23 -27.22 5.62
CA LYS A 253 -38.74 -28.48 6.21
C LYS A 253 -39.61 -28.28 7.46
N LYS A 254 -39.53 -27.12 8.13
CA LYS A 254 -40.33 -26.80 9.33
C LYS A 254 -41.70 -26.19 9.02
N ARG A 255 -42.01 -25.88 7.77
CA ARG A 255 -43.40 -25.65 7.35
C ARG A 255 -44.05 -27.01 7.06
N ALA A 256 -44.39 -27.75 8.12
CA ALA A 256 -45.46 -28.73 7.98
C ALA A 256 -46.67 -27.98 7.40
N PRO A 257 -47.27 -28.44 6.28
CA PRO A 257 -48.36 -27.72 5.65
C PRO A 257 -49.51 -27.66 6.65
N LYS A 258 -49.78 -26.48 7.21
CA LYS A 258 -50.94 -26.24 8.09
C LYS A 258 -52.23 -26.78 7.45
N ALA A 259 -52.31 -26.72 6.12
CA ALA A 259 -53.36 -27.33 5.30
C ALA A 259 -53.63 -28.82 5.59
N LYS A 260 -52.60 -29.66 5.80
CA LYS A 260 -52.84 -31.10 6.10
C LYS A 260 -53.30 -31.35 7.53
N VAL A 261 -53.05 -30.42 8.45
CA VAL A 261 -53.51 -30.55 9.84
C VAL A 261 -54.97 -30.12 9.95
N GLU A 262 -55.40 -29.12 9.16
CA GLU A 262 -56.81 -28.73 9.02
C GLU A 262 -57.63 -29.82 8.30
N GLU A 263 -57.14 -30.35 7.17
CA GLU A 263 -57.82 -31.42 6.43
C GLU A 263 -58.04 -32.69 7.29
N ILE A 264 -57.06 -33.08 8.12
CA ILE A 264 -57.19 -34.21 9.05
C ILE A 264 -58.17 -33.91 10.19
N LYS A 265 -58.31 -32.64 10.62
CA LYS A 265 -59.29 -32.24 11.64
C LYS A 265 -60.71 -32.26 11.08
N GLU A 266 -60.92 -31.79 9.85
CA GLU A 266 -62.21 -31.82 9.17
C GLU A 266 -62.69 -33.25 8.93
N LEU A 267 -61.83 -34.14 8.42
CA LEU A 267 -62.17 -35.56 8.23
C LEU A 267 -62.57 -36.25 9.56
N LYS A 268 -61.88 -35.93 10.66
CA LYS A 268 -62.23 -36.48 11.99
C LYS A 268 -63.55 -35.91 12.55
N LEU A 269 -63.90 -34.68 12.20
CA LEU A 269 -65.19 -34.07 12.57
C LEU A 269 -66.33 -34.70 11.76
N GLU A 270 -66.12 -34.93 10.46
CA GLU A 270 -67.08 -35.62 9.59
C GLU A 270 -67.34 -37.07 10.02
N GLU A 271 -66.29 -37.84 10.33
CA GLU A 271 -66.44 -39.21 10.84
C GLU A 271 -67.24 -39.26 12.15
N LYS A 272 -67.00 -38.31 13.07
CA LYS A 272 -67.76 -38.19 14.32
C LYS A 272 -69.23 -37.86 14.06
N ALA A 273 -69.51 -36.93 13.15
CA ALA A 273 -70.87 -36.58 12.79
C ALA A 273 -71.62 -37.75 12.15
N GLN A 274 -70.96 -38.52 11.28
CA GLN A 274 -71.53 -39.74 10.68
C GLN A 274 -71.83 -40.82 11.73
N LYS A 275 -70.95 -41.03 12.70
CA LYS A 275 -71.20 -41.97 13.81
C LYS A 275 -72.42 -41.58 14.64
N LEU A 276 -72.55 -40.30 14.99
CA LEU A 276 -73.70 -39.80 15.75
C LEU A 276 -75.02 -39.91 14.97
N LYS A 277 -75.00 -39.70 13.65
CA LYS A 277 -76.18 -39.92 12.79
C LYS A 277 -76.61 -41.38 12.80
N LYS A 278 -75.67 -42.32 12.66
CA LYS A 278 -75.95 -43.76 12.75
C LYS A 278 -76.49 -44.17 14.13
N GLU A 279 -75.94 -43.59 15.19
CA GLU A 279 -76.43 -43.80 16.56
C GLU A 279 -77.88 -43.31 16.72
N LEU A 280 -78.23 -42.16 16.12
CA LEU A 280 -79.58 -41.61 16.12
C LEU A 280 -80.56 -42.48 15.32
N GLU A 281 -80.16 -42.98 14.15
CA GLU A 281 -80.97 -43.91 13.35
C GLU A 281 -81.24 -45.23 14.09
N ALA A 282 -80.20 -45.79 14.73
CA ALA A 282 -80.35 -47.01 15.54
C ALA A 282 -81.29 -46.78 16.74
N LEU A 283 -81.20 -45.60 17.37
CA LEU A 283 -82.08 -45.20 18.48
C LEU A 283 -83.55 -45.09 18.01
N GLU A 284 -83.79 -44.54 16.81
CA GLU A 284 -85.13 -44.48 16.22
C GLU A 284 -85.69 -45.86 15.89
N GLN A 285 -84.87 -46.77 15.38
CA GLN A 285 -85.27 -48.15 15.12
C GLN A 285 -85.63 -48.88 16.42
N ALA A 286 -84.81 -48.74 17.46
CA ALA A 286 -85.05 -49.33 18.79
C ALA A 286 -86.38 -48.86 19.41
N ARG A 287 -86.72 -47.56 19.24
CA ARG A 287 -88.02 -47.01 19.67
C ARG A 287 -89.18 -47.65 18.90
N LYS A 288 -89.09 -47.69 17.56
CA LYS A 288 -90.15 -48.26 16.70
C LYS A 288 -90.44 -49.74 16.99
N SER A 289 -89.42 -50.47 17.44
CA SER A 289 -89.51 -51.89 17.81
C SER A 289 -89.87 -52.13 19.27
N GLY A 290 -90.07 -51.08 20.06
CA GLY A 290 -90.52 -51.16 21.46
C GLY A 290 -89.43 -51.58 22.45
N PHE A 291 -88.15 -51.60 22.05
CA PHE A 291 -87.04 -51.99 22.94
C PHE A 291 -86.68 -50.90 23.96
N ILE A 292 -87.13 -49.66 23.78
CA ILE A 292 -86.87 -48.53 24.68
C ILE A 292 -88.14 -47.73 24.97
N SER A 293 -88.26 -47.22 26.19
CA SER A 293 -89.35 -46.34 26.58
C SER A 293 -89.24 -44.96 25.92
N GLU A 294 -90.37 -44.27 25.74
CA GLU A 294 -90.43 -42.94 25.13
C GLU A 294 -89.53 -41.93 25.87
N GLU A 295 -89.53 -41.97 27.21
CA GLU A 295 -88.70 -41.08 28.03
C GLU A 295 -87.19 -41.31 27.80
N SER A 296 -86.77 -42.58 27.71
CA SER A 296 -85.37 -42.94 27.42
C SER A 296 -84.97 -42.48 26.01
N TYR A 297 -85.86 -42.67 25.03
CA TYR A 297 -85.64 -42.20 23.66
C TYR A 297 -85.43 -40.68 23.61
N GLN A 298 -86.32 -39.89 24.24
CA GLN A 298 -86.22 -38.44 24.21
C GLN A 298 -84.95 -37.92 24.88
N LYS A 299 -84.53 -38.55 25.99
CA LYS A 299 -83.29 -38.20 26.70
C LYS A 299 -82.05 -38.46 25.84
N ASP A 300 -81.94 -39.64 25.23
CA ASP A 300 -80.78 -39.99 24.41
C ASP A 300 -80.74 -39.25 23.07
N LYS A 301 -81.91 -39.01 22.47
CA LYS A 301 -82.03 -38.17 21.26
C LYS A 301 -81.48 -36.78 21.52
N LYS A 302 -81.93 -36.12 22.60
CA LYS A 302 -81.46 -34.78 22.97
C LYS A 302 -79.94 -34.75 23.18
N ARG A 303 -79.37 -35.77 23.84
CA ARG A 303 -77.93 -35.90 24.05
C ARG A 303 -77.15 -36.02 22.74
N ILE A 304 -77.65 -36.78 21.77
CA ILE A 304 -77.00 -36.97 20.46
C ILE A 304 -77.12 -35.70 19.61
N GLU A 305 -78.27 -35.03 19.65
CA GLU A 305 -78.51 -33.76 18.93
C GLU A 305 -77.63 -32.62 19.47
N GLU A 306 -77.45 -32.51 20.80
CA GLU A 306 -76.54 -31.55 21.41
C GLU A 306 -75.08 -31.80 20.98
N LYS A 307 -74.66 -33.06 20.91
CA LYS A 307 -73.32 -33.43 20.40
C LYS A 307 -73.17 -33.08 18.92
N LEU A 308 -74.18 -33.32 18.09
CA LEU A 308 -74.18 -32.92 16.67
C LEU A 308 -74.12 -31.40 16.50
N LYS A 309 -74.81 -30.65 17.36
CA LYS A 309 -74.79 -29.18 17.36
C LYS A 309 -73.43 -28.63 17.76
N SER A 310 -72.72 -29.28 18.68
CA SER A 310 -71.37 -28.89 19.10
C SER A 310 -70.27 -29.18 18.07
N LEU A 311 -70.57 -29.95 17.02
CA LEU A 311 -69.65 -30.28 15.93
C LEU A 311 -69.78 -29.35 14.71
N LYS A 312 -70.80 -28.49 14.67
CA LYS A 312 -71.01 -27.46 13.65
C LYS A 312 -70.45 -26.13 14.14
#